data_AF-A0A1M4V8V5-F1
#
_entry.id   AF-A0A1M4V8V5-F1
#
_cell.length_a   1.000
_cell.length_b   1.000
_cell.length_c   1.000
_cell.angle_alpha   90.00
_cell.angle_beta   90.00
_cell.angle_gamma   90.00
#
_symmetry.space_group_name_H-M   'P 1'
#
loop_
_entity.id
_entity.type
_entity.pdbx_description
1 polymer ?
#
loop_
_entity_poly.entity_id
_entity_poly.type
_entity_poly.pdbx_seq_one_letter_code
_entity_poly.pdbx_strand_id
1 'polypeptide(L)'
;MNKEFFEQFKKLCDIVKRNIEKCPWVKSITLNTMIKEASSEIKEIEEALLKNDLDNLEEEIGDLIYDAFLILKIAERDYKISSQKTIQRVVSKISNRKPWLFWDKEISRDEAAKIWIERKKQEKKLGENFD
;
A
#
# COMPACT_ATOMS: atom_id res chain seq x y z
N MET A 1 -16.00 3.13 0.11
CA MET A 1 -15.74 3.20 -1.34
C MET A 1 -16.96 2.69 -2.08
N ASN A 2 -17.41 3.41 -3.10
CA ASN A 2 -18.60 3.07 -3.87
C ASN A 2 -18.25 2.18 -5.08
N LYS A 3 -19.26 1.76 -5.85
CA LYS A 3 -19.07 0.91 -7.03
C LYS A 3 -18.14 1.55 -8.07
N GLU A 4 -18.34 2.84 -8.34
CA GLU A 4 -17.56 3.59 -9.32
C GLU A 4 -16.06 3.64 -8.96
N PHE A 5 -15.74 3.85 -7.68
CA PHE A 5 -14.36 3.77 -7.19
C PHE A 5 -13.71 2.44 -7.56
N PHE A 6 -14.38 1.31 -7.29
CA PHE A 6 -13.81 -0.01 -7.58
C PHE A 6 -13.66 -0.26 -9.08
N GLU A 7 -14.52 0.32 -9.93
CA GLU A 7 -14.37 0.26 -11.37
C GLU A 7 -13.14 1.03 -11.85
N GLN A 8 -12.91 2.26 -11.34
CA GLN A 8 -11.70 3.03 -11.66
C GLN A 8 -10.43 2.37 -11.12
N PHE A 9 -10.48 1.85 -9.90
CA PHE A 9 -9.37 1.12 -9.30
C PHE A 9 -8.98 -0.12 -10.10
N LYS A 10 -9.98 -0.85 -10.64
CA LYS A 10 -9.72 -1.97 -11.56
C LYS A 10 -9.05 -1.50 -12.84
N LYS A 11 -9.49 -0.37 -13.42
CA LYS A 11 -8.83 0.22 -14.61
C LYS A 11 -7.38 0.59 -14.31
N LEU A 12 -7.09 1.16 -13.13
CA LEU A 12 -5.72 1.46 -12.69
C LEU A 12 -4.86 0.18 -12.65
N CYS A 13 -5.36 -0.88 -12.04
CA CYS A 13 -4.66 -2.17 -12.02
C CYS A 13 -4.38 -2.73 -13.44
N ASP A 14 -5.33 -2.58 -14.36
CA ASP A 14 -5.15 -2.96 -15.77
C ASP A 14 -4.11 -2.08 -16.48
N ILE A 15 -4.08 -0.77 -16.20
CA ILE A 15 -3.07 0.17 -16.73
C ILE A 15 -1.69 -0.21 -16.22
N VAL A 16 -1.50 -0.41 -14.92
CA VAL A 16 -0.22 -0.83 -14.31
C VAL A 16 0.28 -2.13 -14.97
N LYS A 17 -0.61 -3.12 -15.13
CA LYS A 17 -0.27 -4.37 -15.83
C LYS A 17 0.18 -4.14 -17.27
N ARG A 18 -0.53 -3.31 -18.03
CA ARG A 18 -0.13 -2.99 -19.41
C ARG A 18 1.18 -2.22 -19.44
N ASN A 19 1.42 -1.36 -18.47
CA ASN A 19 2.62 -0.53 -18.42
C ASN A 19 3.88 -1.40 -18.25
N ILE A 20 3.86 -2.32 -17.27
CA ILE A 20 4.98 -3.27 -17.07
C ILE A 20 5.17 -4.20 -18.27
N GLU A 21 4.10 -4.57 -18.99
CA GLU A 21 4.16 -5.47 -20.15
C GLU A 21 4.57 -4.79 -21.46
N LYS A 22 4.25 -3.49 -21.64
CA LYS A 22 4.34 -2.82 -22.95
C LYS A 22 5.27 -1.62 -22.98
N CYS A 23 5.43 -0.88 -21.88
CA CYS A 23 6.23 0.34 -21.89
C CYS A 23 7.73 0.02 -21.82
N PRO A 24 8.54 0.50 -22.78
CA PRO A 24 9.98 0.23 -22.79
C PRO A 24 10.70 0.83 -21.57
N TRP A 25 10.25 2.00 -21.10
CA TRP A 25 10.82 2.66 -19.92
C TRP A 25 10.60 1.81 -18.66
N VAL A 26 9.35 1.44 -18.37
CA VAL A 26 9.01 0.65 -17.16
C VAL A 26 9.67 -0.74 -17.19
N LYS A 27 9.85 -1.35 -18.36
CA LYS A 27 10.63 -2.59 -18.49
C LYS A 27 12.08 -2.46 -18.02
N SER A 28 12.68 -1.29 -18.20
CA SER A 28 14.07 -1.02 -17.82
C SER A 28 14.24 -0.51 -16.38
N ILE A 29 13.16 -0.04 -15.75
CA ILE A 29 13.18 0.46 -14.37
C ILE A 29 13.45 -0.68 -13.39
N THR A 30 14.36 -0.45 -12.44
CA THR A 30 14.63 -1.35 -11.31
C THR A 30 13.72 -1.02 -10.13
N LEU A 31 13.52 -1.97 -9.21
CA LEU A 31 12.76 -1.72 -7.98
C LEU A 31 13.32 -0.57 -7.16
N ASN A 32 14.66 -0.44 -7.08
CA ASN A 32 15.32 0.64 -6.35
C ASN A 32 15.05 2.01 -6.98
N THR A 33 15.01 2.10 -8.32
CA THR A 33 14.62 3.32 -9.02
C THR A 33 13.17 3.66 -8.71
N MET A 34 12.25 2.70 -8.84
CA MET A 34 10.82 2.93 -8.60
C MET A 34 10.52 3.39 -7.16
N ILE A 35 11.24 2.86 -6.17
CA ILE A 35 11.11 3.32 -4.77
C ILE A 35 11.53 4.79 -4.62
N LYS A 36 12.52 5.26 -5.37
CA LYS A 36 12.94 6.66 -5.32
C LYS A 36 11.88 7.58 -5.93
N GLU A 37 11.30 7.21 -7.08
CA GLU A 37 10.20 7.98 -7.69
C GLU A 37 9.02 8.06 -6.72
N ALA A 38 8.56 6.94 -6.16
CA ALA A 38 7.49 6.93 -5.15
C ALA A 38 7.81 7.76 -3.89
N SER A 39 9.10 7.95 -3.57
CA SER A 39 9.52 8.81 -2.46
C SER A 39 9.52 10.30 -2.84
N SER A 40 9.61 10.64 -4.12
CA SER A 40 9.41 12.00 -4.63
C SER A 40 7.94 12.40 -4.53
N GLU A 41 7.01 11.50 -4.90
CA GLU A 41 5.56 11.74 -4.79
C GLU A 41 5.13 12.12 -3.35
N ILE A 42 5.77 11.50 -2.34
CA ILE A 42 5.53 11.84 -0.93
C ILE A 42 5.94 13.29 -0.63
N LYS A 43 7.05 13.76 -1.21
CA LYS A 43 7.50 15.15 -1.04
C LYS A 43 6.59 16.12 -1.77
N GLU A 44 6.10 15.75 -2.96
CA GLU A 44 5.14 16.57 -3.70
C GLU A 44 3.80 16.70 -2.97
N ILE A 45 3.33 15.61 -2.33
CA ILE A 45 2.20 15.66 -1.37
C ILE A 45 2.48 16.62 -0.21
N GLU A 46 3.66 16.54 0.41
CA GLU A 46 4.05 17.46 1.49
C GLU A 46 4.05 18.92 1.02
N GLU A 47 4.58 19.19 -0.18
CA GLU A 47 4.59 20.52 -0.78
C GLU A 47 3.18 21.04 -1.10
N ALA A 48 2.31 20.21 -1.65
CA ALA A 48 0.92 20.56 -1.95
C ALA A 48 0.17 20.97 -0.67
N LEU A 49 0.37 20.21 0.43
CA LEU A 49 -0.19 20.56 1.74
C LEU A 49 0.32 21.91 2.26
N LEU A 50 1.63 22.17 2.15
CA LEU A 50 2.23 23.44 2.58
C LEU A 50 1.66 24.63 1.78
N LYS A 51 1.38 24.44 0.50
CA LYS A 51 0.81 25.45 -0.40
C LYS A 51 -0.72 25.56 -0.30
N ASN A 52 -1.39 24.66 0.42
CA ASN A 52 -2.84 24.46 0.37
C ASN A 52 -3.37 24.26 -1.05
N ASP A 53 -2.58 23.61 -1.91
CA ASP A 53 -2.92 23.30 -3.28
C ASP A 53 -3.66 21.96 -3.32
N LEU A 54 -5.00 22.01 -3.25
CA LEU A 54 -5.83 20.82 -3.14
C LEU A 54 -5.89 20.03 -4.45
N ASP A 55 -5.79 20.71 -5.59
CA ASP A 55 -5.82 20.07 -6.90
C ASP A 55 -4.53 19.26 -7.09
N ASN A 56 -3.37 19.88 -6.81
CA ASN A 56 -2.10 19.17 -6.84
C ASN A 56 -2.09 18.03 -5.80
N LEU A 57 -2.62 18.24 -4.59
CA LEU A 57 -2.69 17.20 -3.58
C LEU A 57 -3.47 15.96 -4.06
N GLU A 58 -4.56 16.14 -4.80
CA GLU A 58 -5.32 15.02 -5.37
C GLU A 58 -4.50 14.26 -6.43
N GLU A 59 -3.78 14.98 -7.28
CA GLU A 59 -2.88 14.42 -8.31
C GLU A 59 -1.78 13.56 -7.68
N GLU A 60 -1.00 14.12 -6.75
CA GLU A 60 0.16 13.41 -6.18
C GLU A 60 -0.24 12.19 -5.32
N ILE A 61 -1.41 12.24 -4.68
CA ILE A 61 -1.95 11.05 -3.98
C ILE A 61 -2.27 9.94 -4.99
N GLY A 62 -2.79 10.31 -6.16
CA GLY A 62 -3.02 9.38 -7.27
C GLY A 62 -1.72 8.74 -7.77
N ASP A 63 -0.68 9.55 -7.95
CA ASP A 63 0.62 9.10 -8.44
C ASP A 63 1.33 8.20 -7.43
N LEU A 64 1.30 8.53 -6.13
CA LEU A 64 1.80 7.65 -5.08
C LEU A 64 1.07 6.27 -5.07
N ILE A 65 -0.24 6.24 -5.30
CA ILE A 65 -0.99 4.98 -5.40
C ILE A 65 -0.52 4.20 -6.63
N TYR A 66 -0.43 4.84 -7.79
CA TYR A 66 0.04 4.22 -9.02
C TYR A 66 1.45 3.63 -8.87
N ASP A 67 2.37 4.38 -8.29
CA ASP A 67 3.75 3.97 -8.05
C ASP A 67 3.86 2.81 -7.07
N ALA A 68 3.04 2.78 -6.01
CA ALA A 68 2.98 1.64 -5.10
C ALA A 68 2.58 0.35 -5.83
N PHE A 69 1.68 0.42 -6.82
CA PHE A 69 1.30 -0.71 -7.65
C PHE A 69 2.38 -1.10 -8.66
N LEU A 70 3.12 -0.15 -9.23
CA LEU A 70 4.30 -0.44 -10.06
C LEU A 70 5.39 -1.14 -9.24
N ILE A 71 5.69 -0.67 -8.03
CA ILE A 71 6.62 -1.33 -7.09
C ILE A 71 6.21 -2.79 -6.89
N LEU A 72 4.92 -3.06 -6.67
CA LEU A 72 4.42 -4.42 -6.49
C LEU A 72 4.62 -5.28 -7.74
N LYS A 73 4.40 -4.74 -8.94
CA LYS A 73 4.59 -5.46 -10.22
C LYS A 73 6.05 -5.68 -10.59
N ILE A 74 6.92 -4.71 -10.30
CA ILE A 74 8.35 -4.86 -10.49
C ILE A 74 8.90 -5.89 -9.49
N ALA A 75 8.41 -5.89 -8.25
CA ALA A 75 8.75 -6.92 -7.26
C ALA A 75 8.31 -8.33 -7.70
N GLU A 76 7.15 -8.46 -8.35
CA GLU A 76 6.71 -9.70 -9.01
C GLU A 76 7.67 -10.15 -10.11
N ARG A 77 8.07 -9.22 -10.98
CA ARG A 77 8.97 -9.46 -12.11
C ARG A 77 10.35 -9.93 -11.64
N ASP A 78 10.92 -9.26 -10.64
CA ASP A 78 12.36 -9.38 -10.32
C ASP A 78 12.66 -10.24 -9.08
N TYR A 79 11.72 -10.37 -8.13
CA TYR A 79 12.01 -10.92 -6.79
C TYR A 79 11.11 -12.09 -6.38
N LYS A 80 10.33 -12.68 -7.30
CA LYS A 80 9.35 -13.77 -7.02
C LYS A 80 8.35 -13.42 -5.90
N ILE A 81 8.11 -12.12 -5.66
CA ILE A 81 7.13 -11.65 -4.67
C ILE A 81 5.76 -11.70 -5.33
N SER A 82 4.79 -12.44 -4.76
CA SER A 82 3.43 -12.48 -5.32
C SER A 82 2.59 -11.31 -4.82
N SER A 83 1.95 -10.56 -5.73
CA SER A 83 1.01 -9.50 -5.39
C SER A 83 -0.13 -9.99 -4.51
N GLN A 84 -0.75 -11.12 -4.88
CA GLN A 84 -1.81 -11.75 -4.10
C GLN A 84 -1.34 -12.07 -2.68
N LYS A 85 -0.19 -12.73 -2.51
CA LYS A 85 0.35 -13.05 -1.18
C LYS A 85 0.68 -11.80 -0.39
N THR A 86 1.22 -10.76 -1.03
CA THR A 86 1.52 -9.48 -0.38
C THR A 86 0.25 -8.82 0.17
N ILE A 87 -0.81 -8.73 -0.64
CA ILE A 87 -2.10 -8.18 -0.20
C ILE A 87 -2.72 -9.04 0.90
N GLN A 88 -2.73 -10.36 0.76
CA GLN A 88 -3.22 -11.27 1.80
C GLN A 88 -2.46 -11.09 3.13
N ARG A 89 -1.13 -10.94 3.07
CA ARG A 89 -0.29 -10.72 4.27
C ARG A 89 -0.66 -9.42 4.98
N VAL A 90 -0.87 -8.32 4.27
CA VAL A 90 -1.24 -7.05 4.92
C VAL A 90 -2.67 -7.10 5.47
N VAL A 91 -3.63 -7.71 4.75
CA VAL A 91 -5.00 -7.91 5.22
C VAL A 91 -5.00 -8.71 6.52
N SER A 92 -4.41 -9.90 6.55
CA SER A 92 -4.35 -10.74 7.75
C SER A 92 -3.66 -10.04 8.92
N LYS A 93 -2.55 -9.33 8.65
CA LYS A 93 -1.80 -8.58 9.67
C LYS A 93 -2.63 -7.45 10.28
N ILE A 94 -3.31 -6.65 9.46
CA ILE A 94 -4.13 -5.54 9.96
C ILE A 94 -5.36 -6.07 10.69
N SER A 95 -6.03 -7.10 10.16
CA SER A 95 -7.18 -7.71 10.82
C SER A 95 -6.82 -8.32 12.18
N ASN A 96 -5.65 -8.95 12.30
CA ASN A 96 -5.18 -9.48 13.58
C ASN A 96 -4.78 -8.38 14.57
N ARG A 97 -4.14 -7.30 14.11
CA ARG A 97 -3.69 -6.19 14.97
C ARG A 97 -4.81 -5.25 15.39
N LYS A 98 -5.88 -5.19 14.60
CA LYS A 98 -7.02 -4.30 14.79
C LYS A 98 -8.35 -5.07 14.74
N PRO A 99 -8.55 -6.06 15.63
CA PRO A 99 -9.75 -6.91 15.58
C PRO A 99 -11.05 -6.12 15.80
N TRP A 100 -10.96 -4.99 16.50
CA TRP A 100 -12.10 -4.11 16.74
C TRP A 100 -12.70 -3.47 15.49
N LEU A 101 -12.00 -3.49 14.35
CA LEU A 101 -12.59 -3.08 13.06
C LEU A 101 -13.75 -3.98 12.63
N PHE A 102 -13.91 -5.15 13.24
CA PHE A 102 -14.94 -6.15 12.95
C PHE A 102 -15.84 -6.43 14.14
N TRP A 103 -15.83 -5.57 15.16
CA TRP A 103 -16.73 -5.68 16.31
C TRP A 103 -17.93 -4.78 16.13
N ASP A 104 -19.08 -5.19 16.67
CA ASP A 104 -20.28 -4.36 16.70
C ASP A 104 -20.19 -3.22 17.73
N LYS A 105 -19.23 -3.31 18.67
CA LYS A 105 -19.01 -2.31 19.72
C LYS A 105 -17.85 -1.39 19.38
N GLU A 106 -18.04 -0.10 19.64
CA GLU A 106 -16.94 0.87 19.66
C GLU A 106 -16.07 0.67 20.90
N ILE A 107 -14.80 1.05 20.78
CA ILE A 107 -13.84 1.04 21.87
C ILE A 107 -13.10 2.37 21.94
N SER A 108 -12.61 2.70 23.13
CA SER A 108 -11.79 3.90 23.33
C SER A 108 -10.42 3.77 22.65
N ARG A 109 -9.78 4.92 22.42
CA ARG A 109 -8.40 4.99 21.90
C ARG A 109 -7.41 4.19 22.78
N ASP A 110 -7.56 4.27 24.10
CA ASP A 110 -6.68 3.59 25.05
C ASP A 110 -6.84 2.07 25.02
N GLU A 111 -8.08 1.59 24.89
CA GLU A 111 -8.37 0.16 24.71
C GLU A 111 -7.79 -0.35 23.39
N ALA A 112 -7.99 0.39 22.28
CA ALA A 112 -7.43 0.04 20.98
C ALA A 112 -5.90 -0.03 21.02
N ALA A 113 -5.25 0.91 21.69
CA ALA A 113 -3.79 0.94 21.84
C ALA A 113 -3.29 -0.28 22.63
N LYS A 114 -3.94 -0.63 23.75
CA LYS A 114 -3.62 -1.82 24.56
C LYS A 114 -3.69 -3.10 23.73
N ILE A 115 -4.80 -3.31 23.02
CA ILE A 115 -5.01 -4.49 22.17
C ILE A 115 -3.96 -4.56 21.06
N TRP A 116 -3.67 -3.44 20.39
CA TRP A 116 -2.68 -3.39 19.31
C TRP A 116 -1.28 -3.79 19.76
N ILE A 117 -0.84 -3.28 20.91
CA ILE A 117 0.48 -3.59 21.49
C ILE A 117 0.57 -5.08 21.81
N GLU A 118 -0.48 -5.64 22.42
CA GLU A 118 -0.54 -7.07 22.75
C GLU A 118 -0.46 -7.96 21.50
N ARG A 119 -1.28 -7.67 20.49
CA ARG A 119 -1.28 -8.41 19.21
C ARG A 119 0.06 -8.33 18.49
N LYS A 120 0.71 -7.17 18.49
CA LYS A 120 2.08 -6.99 17.96
C LYS A 120 3.11 -7.87 18.67
N LYS A 121 3.02 -8.01 20.00
CA LYS A 121 3.93 -8.86 20.79
C LYS A 121 3.74 -10.34 20.47
N GLN A 122 2.48 -10.78 20.35
CA GLN A 122 2.15 -12.17 20.00
C GLN A 122 2.72 -12.54 18.61
N GLU A 123 2.53 -11.68 17.61
CA GLU A 123 3.07 -11.91 16.26
C GLU A 123 4.60 -12.06 16.22
N LYS A 124 5.33 -11.25 16.99
CA LYS A 124 6.80 -11.35 17.04
C LYS A 124 7.26 -12.69 17.62
N LYS A 125 6.63 -13.14 18.71
CA LYS A 125 6.94 -14.46 19.33
C LYS A 125 6.66 -15.64 18.41
N LEU A 126 5.63 -15.55 17.55
CA LEU A 126 5.32 -16.57 16.56
C LEU A 126 6.28 -16.55 15.36
N GLY A 127 6.81 -15.38 14.99
CA GLY A 127 7.80 -15.23 13.93
C GLY A 127 9.20 -15.72 14.31
N GLU A 128 9.56 -15.71 15.60
CA GLU A 128 10.84 -16.20 16.13
C GLU A 128 10.93 -17.74 16.23
N ASN A 129 9.81 -18.47 16.04
CA ASN A 129 9.77 -19.95 16.13
C ASN A 129 9.93 -20.66 14.78
N PHE A 130 10.26 -19.93 13.70
CA PHE A 130 10.46 -20.49 12.36
C PHE A 130 11.81 -20.11 11.74
N ASP A 131 12.75 -19.61 12.55
CA ASP A 131 14.17 -19.44 12.17
C ASP A 131 15.00 -20.66 12.59
#